data_AF-A0A0Q9Y829-F1
#
_entry.id   AF-A0A0Q9Y829-F1
#
_cell.length_a   1.000
_cell.length_b   1.000
_cell.length_c   1.000
_cell.angle_alpha   90.00
_cell.angle_beta   90.00
_cell.angle_gamma   90.00
#
_symmetry.space_group_name_H-M   'P 1'
#
loop_
_entity.id
_entity.type
_entity.pdbx_description
1 polymer ?
#
loop_
_entity_poly.entity_id
_entity_poly.type
_entity_poly.pdbx_seq_one_letter_code
_entity_poly.pdbx_strand_id
1 'polypeptide(L)'
;MTHPLEDWGSLERSVQLLLYKELADSVVIKYKKRKPVLINYGKNLTLIGVGRSAFVFKIDNTSKALKVYYPKHRYIAGVEASVYKAIHNIDYFPALYESGNHYIVIDYIEGLTLFDCLTSGIKISEKVIYEVDRALCLTRNLGLNPADVHLRNIIMTPSGKIKLIDVARFYQATECPQWGDLKAAYYRVYTKPIFPKKLPASFLNLIANFYKVFLYKVDRKHSLARFNFKLFR
;
A
#
# COMPACT_ATOMS: atom_id res chain seq x y z
N MET A 1 1.43 -7.61 -46.96
CA MET A 1 2.68 -8.00 -46.29
C MET A 1 2.73 -7.25 -44.97
N THR A 2 2.28 -7.89 -43.90
CA THR A 2 2.25 -7.33 -42.54
C THR A 2 3.66 -7.40 -41.94
N HIS A 3 4.07 -6.30 -41.31
CA HIS A 3 5.44 -6.07 -40.87
C HIS A 3 5.90 -7.02 -39.74
N PRO A 4 7.10 -7.63 -39.80
CA PRO A 4 7.61 -8.55 -38.77
C PRO A 4 7.97 -7.92 -37.42
N LEU A 5 7.84 -6.60 -37.25
CA LEU A 5 8.31 -5.87 -36.06
C LEU A 5 7.26 -5.78 -34.95
N GLU A 6 5.98 -5.96 -35.24
CA GLU A 6 4.90 -5.97 -34.23
C GLU A 6 4.85 -7.27 -33.41
N ASP A 7 5.38 -8.37 -33.94
CA ASP A 7 5.26 -9.71 -33.36
C ASP A 7 6.24 -9.93 -32.17
N TRP A 8 7.44 -9.35 -32.24
CA TRP A 8 8.46 -9.48 -31.20
C TRP A 8 8.06 -8.83 -29.88
N GLY A 9 7.46 -7.64 -29.93
CA GLY A 9 7.00 -6.94 -28.71
C GLY A 9 5.84 -7.64 -28.01
N SER A 10 4.97 -8.30 -28.79
CA SER A 10 3.90 -9.15 -28.26
C SER A 10 4.47 -10.40 -27.55
N LEU A 11 5.43 -11.08 -28.20
CA LEU A 11 6.07 -12.26 -27.64
C LEU A 11 6.85 -11.96 -26.35
N GLU A 12 7.66 -10.90 -26.34
CA GLU A 12 8.41 -10.47 -25.16
C GLU A 12 7.48 -10.17 -23.98
N ARG A 13 6.37 -9.48 -24.25
CA ARG A 13 5.34 -9.22 -23.24
C ARG A 13 4.75 -10.53 -22.72
N SER A 14 4.33 -11.44 -23.59
CA SER A 14 3.77 -12.74 -23.19
C SER A 14 4.74 -13.55 -22.33
N VAL A 15 6.02 -13.59 -22.68
CA VAL A 15 7.07 -14.25 -21.89
C VAL A 15 7.20 -13.60 -20.51
N GLN A 16 7.18 -12.27 -20.45
CA GLN A 16 7.26 -11.54 -19.18
C GLN A 16 6.04 -11.80 -18.28
N LEU A 17 4.84 -11.89 -18.85
CA LEU A 17 3.63 -12.22 -18.09
C LEU A 17 3.68 -13.64 -17.52
N LEU A 18 4.15 -14.60 -18.30
CA LEU A 18 4.37 -15.98 -17.85
C LEU A 18 5.39 -16.02 -16.71
N LEU A 19 6.50 -15.29 -16.82
CA LEU A 19 7.52 -15.21 -15.78
C LEU A 19 6.94 -14.68 -14.46
N TYR A 20 6.13 -13.62 -14.48
CA TYR A 20 5.50 -13.11 -13.25
C TYR A 20 4.57 -14.12 -12.60
N LYS A 21 3.81 -14.85 -13.41
CA LYS A 21 2.94 -15.91 -12.92
C LYS A 21 3.75 -17.04 -12.29
N GLU A 22 4.82 -17.50 -12.93
CA GLU A 22 5.70 -18.54 -12.40
C GLU A 22 6.35 -18.13 -11.07
N LEU A 23 6.83 -16.88 -10.97
CA LEU A 23 7.37 -16.34 -9.73
C LEU A 23 6.30 -16.31 -8.62
N ALA A 24 5.08 -15.89 -8.93
CA ALA A 24 3.98 -15.89 -7.96
C ALA A 24 3.61 -17.32 -7.52
N ASP A 25 3.49 -18.25 -8.46
CA ASP A 25 3.15 -19.66 -8.19
C ASP A 25 4.26 -20.38 -7.39
N SER A 26 5.51 -19.90 -7.45
CA SER A 26 6.62 -20.42 -6.63
C SER A 26 6.46 -20.12 -5.13
N VAL A 27 5.61 -19.15 -4.76
CA VAL A 27 5.41 -18.73 -3.37
C VAL A 27 4.44 -19.66 -2.65
N VAL A 28 4.98 -20.48 -1.74
CA VAL A 28 4.21 -21.45 -0.97
C VAL A 28 3.85 -20.88 0.40
N ILE A 29 2.55 -20.72 0.64
CA ILE A 29 2.00 -20.14 1.87
C ILE A 29 1.15 -21.19 2.59
N LYS A 30 1.44 -21.42 3.88
CA LYS A 30 0.61 -22.28 4.76
C LYS A 30 0.06 -21.48 5.94
N TYR A 31 -1.02 -21.96 6.54
CA TYR A 31 -1.54 -21.39 7.78
C TYR A 31 -1.10 -22.21 8.98
N LYS A 32 -0.45 -21.57 9.96
CA LYS A 32 -0.16 -22.15 11.28
C LYS A 32 -0.82 -21.29 12.34
N LYS A 33 -1.64 -21.88 13.23
CA LYS A 33 -2.40 -21.13 14.27
C LYS A 33 -3.13 -19.90 13.71
N ARG A 34 -3.81 -20.06 12.56
CA ARG A 34 -4.52 -19.01 11.79
C ARG A 34 -3.64 -17.86 11.24
N LYS A 35 -2.32 -17.92 11.38
CA LYS A 35 -1.39 -16.96 10.78
C LYS A 35 -0.80 -17.53 9.49
N PRO A 36 -0.68 -16.71 8.43
CA PRO A 36 0.03 -17.11 7.22
C PRO A 36 1.52 -17.22 7.52
N VAL A 37 2.14 -18.29 7.02
CA VAL A 37 3.57 -18.57 7.15
C VAL A 37 4.10 -18.86 5.75
N LEU A 38 5.18 -18.16 5.40
CA LEU A 38 5.91 -18.38 4.17
C LEU A 38 6.74 -19.66 4.32
N ILE A 39 6.53 -20.63 3.45
CA ILE A 39 7.21 -21.93 3.48
C ILE A 39 8.34 -21.97 2.45
N ASN A 40 8.08 -21.46 1.25
CA ASN A 40 9.05 -21.41 0.17
C ASN A 40 8.71 -20.27 -0.79
N TYR A 41 9.68 -19.83 -1.57
CA TYR A 41 9.54 -18.88 -2.68
C TYR A 41 10.72 -19.04 -3.64
N GLY A 42 10.56 -18.62 -4.89
CA GLY A 42 11.61 -18.72 -5.92
C GLY A 42 12.89 -17.97 -5.56
N LYS A 43 14.03 -18.46 -6.05
CA LYS A 43 15.37 -17.91 -5.74
C LYS A 43 15.59 -16.46 -6.20
N ASN A 44 14.81 -15.99 -7.17
CA ASN A 44 14.90 -14.63 -7.73
C ASN A 44 13.94 -13.66 -7.03
N LEU A 45 13.50 -13.98 -5.82
CA LEU A 45 12.61 -13.16 -5.02
C LEU A 45 13.28 -12.87 -3.69
N THR A 46 13.33 -11.60 -3.32
CA THR A 46 13.77 -11.17 -1.99
C THR A 46 12.55 -10.72 -1.19
N LEU A 47 12.25 -11.34 -0.05
CA LEU A 47 11.14 -10.91 0.81
C LEU A 47 11.44 -9.52 1.41
N ILE A 48 10.64 -8.52 1.07
CA ILE A 48 10.80 -7.14 1.52
C ILE A 48 9.64 -6.65 2.41
N GLY A 49 8.53 -7.40 2.49
CA GLY A 49 7.39 -6.99 3.30
C GLY A 49 6.46 -8.13 3.70
N VAL A 50 5.94 -8.04 4.93
CA VAL A 50 4.92 -8.94 5.46
C VAL A 50 3.69 -8.12 5.82
N GLY A 51 2.66 -8.21 4.98
CA GLY A 51 1.41 -7.47 5.15
C GLY A 51 0.32 -8.29 5.84
N ARG A 52 -0.83 -7.64 6.06
CA ARG A 52 -2.03 -8.31 6.60
C ARG A 52 -2.68 -9.28 5.62
N SER A 53 -2.53 -9.01 4.33
CA SER A 53 -3.18 -9.74 3.24
C SER A 53 -2.21 -10.42 2.28
N ALA A 54 -0.92 -10.10 2.32
CA ALA A 54 0.06 -10.53 1.33
C ALA A 54 1.49 -10.53 1.86
N PHE A 55 2.35 -11.33 1.24
CA PHE A 55 3.79 -11.15 1.25
C PHE A 55 4.21 -10.26 0.07
N VAL A 56 5.22 -9.42 0.25
CA VAL A 56 5.77 -8.56 -0.79
C VAL A 56 7.22 -8.93 -1.01
N PHE A 57 7.58 -9.18 -2.27
CA PHE A 57 8.91 -9.55 -2.71
C PHE A 57 9.44 -8.50 -3.68
N LYS A 58 10.73 -8.19 -3.64
CA LYS A 58 11.43 -7.58 -4.77
C LYS A 58 11.77 -8.70 -5.75
N ILE A 59 11.53 -8.48 -7.04
CA ILE A 59 12.02 -9.37 -8.09
C ILE A 59 13.49 -8.99 -8.35
N ASP A 60 14.40 -9.92 -8.13
CA ASP A 60 15.83 -9.67 -8.20
C ASP A 60 16.25 -9.18 -9.59
N ASN A 61 17.26 -8.31 -9.65
CA ASN A 61 17.73 -7.66 -10.88
C ASN A 61 16.66 -6.84 -11.63
N THR A 62 15.57 -6.45 -10.95
CA THR A 62 14.56 -5.55 -11.53
C THR A 62 14.19 -4.43 -10.55
N SER A 63 13.47 -3.42 -11.07
CA SER A 63 12.82 -2.36 -10.31
C SER A 63 11.36 -2.69 -9.94
N LYS A 64 11.01 -3.98 -9.81
CA LYS A 64 9.62 -4.43 -9.60
C LYS A 64 9.43 -5.16 -8.28
N ALA A 65 8.25 -4.96 -7.70
CA ALA A 65 7.78 -5.67 -6.53
C ALA A 65 6.63 -6.60 -6.90
N LEU A 66 6.70 -7.85 -6.43
CA LEU A 66 5.68 -8.86 -6.53
C LEU A 66 4.94 -8.97 -5.19
N LYS A 67 3.66 -8.62 -5.17
CA LYS A 67 2.80 -8.77 -3.97
C LYS A 67 1.94 -10.01 -4.16
N VAL A 68 2.17 -11.05 -3.34
CA VAL A 68 1.45 -12.32 -3.38
C VAL A 68 0.49 -12.42 -2.20
N TYR A 69 -0.81 -12.48 -2.52
CA TYR A 69 -1.87 -12.45 -1.52
C TYR A 69 -2.10 -13.83 -0.90
N TYR A 70 -2.40 -13.82 0.40
CA TYR A 70 -2.73 -15.04 1.14
C TYR A 70 -3.99 -15.69 0.54
N PRO A 71 -4.15 -17.03 0.63
CA PRO A 71 -5.29 -17.74 0.05
C PRO A 71 -6.66 -17.14 0.37
N LYS A 72 -6.87 -16.67 1.61
CA LYS A 72 -8.14 -16.03 2.05
C LYS A 72 -8.35 -14.60 1.55
N HIS A 73 -7.35 -14.02 0.90
CA HIS A 73 -7.29 -12.62 0.50
C HIS A 73 -6.98 -12.43 -0.99
N ARG A 74 -7.04 -13.50 -1.79
CA ARG A 74 -6.77 -13.46 -3.24
C ARG A 74 -7.61 -12.42 -3.99
N TYR A 75 -8.87 -12.27 -3.61
CA TYR A 75 -9.79 -11.28 -4.19
C TYR A 75 -9.27 -9.83 -4.08
N ILE A 76 -8.41 -9.53 -3.10
CA ILE A 76 -7.84 -8.20 -2.91
C ILE A 76 -6.90 -7.82 -4.07
N ALA A 77 -6.26 -8.79 -4.73
CA ALA A 77 -5.38 -8.53 -5.87
C ALA A 77 -6.11 -7.77 -6.98
N GLY A 78 -7.29 -8.25 -7.40
CA GLY A 78 -8.10 -7.59 -8.43
C GLY A 78 -8.61 -6.22 -7.99
N VAL A 79 -9.01 -6.07 -6.72
CA VAL A 79 -9.43 -4.77 -6.16
C VAL A 79 -8.28 -3.78 -6.21
N GLU A 80 -7.11 -4.14 -5.69
CA GLU A 80 -5.95 -3.24 -5.66
C GLU A 80 -5.47 -2.89 -7.08
N ALA A 81 -5.43 -3.87 -7.99
CA ALA A 81 -5.12 -3.62 -9.40
C ALA A 81 -6.11 -2.65 -10.05
N SER A 82 -7.41 -2.75 -9.76
CA SER A 82 -8.41 -1.82 -10.28
C SER A 82 -8.21 -0.39 -9.76
N VAL A 83 -7.66 -0.22 -8.56
CA VAL A 83 -7.29 1.10 -8.03
C VAL A 83 -6.09 1.65 -8.79
N TYR A 84 -5.03 0.85 -8.94
CA TYR A 84 -3.83 1.27 -9.68
C TYR A 84 -4.15 1.65 -11.13
N LYS A 85 -5.06 0.91 -11.79
CA LYS A 85 -5.55 1.27 -13.12
C LYS A 85 -6.27 2.62 -13.14
N ALA A 86 -7.08 2.93 -12.12
CA ALA A 86 -7.75 4.23 -12.05
C ALA A 86 -6.75 5.39 -11.84
N ILE A 87 -5.71 5.20 -11.01
CA ILE A 87 -4.75 6.25 -10.63
C ILE A 87 -3.46 6.26 -11.47
N HIS A 88 -3.41 5.52 -12.59
CA HIS A 88 -2.17 5.26 -13.36
C HIS A 88 -1.42 6.53 -13.82
N ASN A 89 -2.12 7.65 -14.02
CA ASN A 89 -1.52 8.92 -14.45
C ASN A 89 -1.05 9.83 -13.29
N ILE A 90 -1.13 9.35 -12.04
CA ILE A 90 -0.74 10.13 -10.87
C ILE A 90 0.65 9.68 -10.38
N ASP A 91 1.67 10.54 -10.53
CA ASP A 91 3.08 10.29 -10.13
C ASP A 91 3.30 10.24 -8.59
N TYR A 92 2.30 9.83 -7.82
CA TYR A 92 2.41 9.54 -6.39
C TYR A 92 2.24 8.06 -6.06
N PHE A 93 1.99 7.22 -7.06
CA PHE A 93 1.74 5.79 -6.88
C PHE A 93 2.69 4.95 -7.73
N PRO A 94 2.97 3.70 -7.34
CA PRO A 94 3.58 2.70 -8.21
C PRO A 94 2.79 2.48 -9.50
N ALA A 95 3.48 2.30 -10.62
CA ALA A 95 2.89 1.77 -11.84
C ALA A 95 2.54 0.29 -11.65
N LEU A 96 1.41 -0.13 -12.24
CA LEU A 96 0.99 -1.53 -12.31
C LEU A 96 1.47 -2.15 -13.62
N TYR A 97 2.22 -3.25 -13.53
CA TYR A 97 2.70 -4.01 -14.68
C TYR A 97 1.80 -5.20 -14.99
N GLU A 98 1.36 -5.93 -13.97
CA GLU A 98 0.54 -7.14 -14.13
C GLU A 98 -0.34 -7.39 -12.88
N SER A 99 -1.46 -8.07 -13.07
CA SER A 99 -2.36 -8.52 -12.02
C SER A 99 -2.94 -9.89 -12.35
N GLY A 100 -2.49 -10.92 -11.62
CA GLY A 100 -3.10 -12.25 -11.68
C GLY A 100 -4.16 -12.49 -10.60
N ASN A 101 -4.65 -13.73 -10.53
CA ASN A 101 -5.71 -14.13 -9.57
C ASN A 101 -5.32 -13.99 -8.08
N HIS A 102 -4.04 -13.91 -7.78
CA HIS A 102 -3.54 -13.90 -6.39
C HIS A 102 -2.27 -13.07 -6.22
N TYR A 103 -1.90 -12.26 -7.21
CA TYR A 103 -0.72 -11.41 -7.15
C TYR A 103 -0.90 -10.15 -7.99
N ILE A 104 -0.12 -9.12 -7.65
CA ILE A 104 0.12 -7.98 -8.52
C ILE A 104 1.61 -7.73 -8.65
N VAL A 105 2.02 -7.14 -9.78
CA VAL A 105 3.38 -6.67 -10.03
C VAL A 105 3.33 -5.16 -10.21
N ILE A 106 4.03 -4.44 -9.35
CA ILE A 106 4.07 -2.97 -9.33
C ILE A 106 5.52 -2.48 -9.25
N ASP A 107 5.75 -1.17 -9.36
CA ASP A 107 7.07 -0.61 -9.07
C ASP A 107 7.55 -0.99 -7.67
N TYR A 108 8.81 -1.40 -7.59
CA TYR A 108 9.54 -1.38 -6.33
C TYR A 108 9.94 0.07 -6.03
N ILE A 109 9.47 0.59 -4.91
CA ILE A 109 9.82 1.93 -4.46
C ILE A 109 10.96 1.84 -3.46
N GLU A 110 12.14 2.32 -3.86
CA GLU A 110 13.25 2.53 -2.94
C GLU A 110 12.99 3.76 -2.05
N GLY A 111 13.19 3.61 -0.75
CA GLY A 111 13.06 4.69 0.20
C GLY A 111 12.75 4.22 1.61
N LEU A 112 12.45 5.19 2.48
CA LEU A 112 12.08 4.96 3.86
C LEU A 112 10.61 5.29 4.06
N THR A 113 9.87 4.49 4.81
CA THR A 113 8.51 4.89 5.19
C THR A 113 8.57 6.10 6.12
N LEU A 114 7.49 6.87 6.24
CA LEU A 114 7.42 7.93 7.24
C LEU A 114 7.54 7.37 8.66
N PHE A 115 7.12 6.12 8.89
CA PHE A 115 7.39 5.43 10.14
C PHE A 115 8.90 5.29 10.37
N ASP A 116 9.64 4.81 9.37
CA ASP A 116 11.09 4.64 9.48
C ASP A 116 11.79 5.98 9.69
N CYS A 117 11.34 7.04 9.01
CA CYS A 117 11.84 8.40 9.20
C CYS A 117 11.72 8.84 10.66
N LEU A 118 10.55 8.66 11.28
CA LEU A 118 10.33 8.99 12.69
C LEU A 118 11.19 8.14 13.63
N THR A 119 11.42 6.86 13.31
CA THR A 119 12.26 6.01 14.16
C THR A 119 13.76 6.29 14.02
N SER A 120 14.17 6.81 12.87
CA SER A 120 15.56 7.14 12.56
C SER A 120 15.90 8.60 12.85
N GLY A 121 14.92 9.44 13.17
CA GLY A 121 15.14 10.87 13.42
C GLY A 121 15.25 11.72 12.15
N ILE A 122 14.86 11.17 11.00
CA ILE A 122 14.86 11.88 9.73
C ILE A 122 13.69 12.86 9.73
N LYS A 123 13.99 14.13 9.45
CA LYS A 123 12.99 15.20 9.50
C LYS A 123 11.98 15.05 8.36
N ILE A 124 10.70 15.03 8.72
CA ILE A 124 9.57 15.10 7.78
C ILE A 124 9.25 16.57 7.56
N SER A 125 9.56 17.08 6.36
CA SER A 125 9.28 18.47 6.01
C SER A 125 7.79 18.69 5.75
N GLU A 126 7.35 19.95 5.81
CA GLU A 126 5.96 20.29 5.48
C GLU A 126 5.63 19.97 4.01
N LYS A 127 6.63 20.04 3.12
CA LYS A 127 6.49 19.63 1.71
C LYS A 127 6.00 18.19 1.58
N VAL A 128 6.47 17.27 2.42
CA VAL A 128 6.00 15.86 2.43
C VAL A 128 4.51 15.79 2.75
N ILE A 129 4.05 16.56 3.75
CA ILE A 129 2.63 16.60 4.12
C ILE A 129 1.78 17.16 2.98
N TYR A 130 2.26 18.23 2.33
CA TYR A 130 1.60 18.82 1.17
C TYR A 130 1.51 17.86 -0.03
N GLU A 131 2.59 17.14 -0.34
CA GLU A 131 2.59 16.18 -1.45
C GLU A 131 1.64 15.01 -1.20
N VAL A 132 1.56 14.51 0.03
CA VAL A 132 0.57 13.48 0.38
C VAL A 132 -0.84 14.04 0.24
N ASP A 133 -1.13 15.24 0.76
CA ASP A 133 -2.45 15.88 0.58
C ASP A 133 -2.84 16.01 -0.89
N ARG A 134 -1.89 16.44 -1.74
CA ARG A 134 -2.10 16.56 -3.18
C ARG A 134 -2.41 15.19 -3.80
N ALA A 135 -1.67 14.14 -3.46
CA ALA A 135 -1.93 12.78 -3.93
C ALA A 135 -3.36 12.32 -3.59
N LEU A 136 -3.81 12.57 -2.36
CA LEU A 136 -5.15 12.20 -1.89
C LEU A 136 -6.24 13.05 -2.55
N CYS A 137 -5.99 14.33 -2.79
CA CYS A 137 -6.90 15.22 -3.51
C CYS A 137 -7.10 14.75 -4.96
N LEU A 138 -6.02 14.48 -5.69
CA LEU A 138 -6.07 13.95 -7.05
C LEU A 138 -6.84 12.63 -7.13
N THR A 139 -6.63 11.75 -6.14
CA THR A 139 -7.33 10.47 -6.05
C THR A 139 -8.84 10.66 -5.82
N ARG A 140 -9.25 11.62 -4.97
CA ARG A 140 -10.67 11.94 -4.75
C ARG A 140 -11.36 12.48 -5.99
N ASN A 141 -10.65 13.26 -6.80
CA ASN A 141 -11.19 13.78 -8.07
C ASN A 141 -11.51 12.67 -9.08
N LEU A 142 -10.94 11.47 -8.91
CA LEU A 142 -11.26 10.27 -9.70
C LEU A 142 -12.41 9.45 -9.10
N GLY A 143 -13.12 9.97 -8.10
CA GLY A 143 -14.24 9.27 -7.43
C GLY A 143 -13.80 8.18 -6.45
N LEU A 144 -12.51 8.05 -6.18
CA LEU A 144 -11.97 7.15 -5.16
C LEU A 144 -11.98 7.81 -3.78
N ASN A 145 -11.96 7.01 -2.73
CA ASN A 145 -11.92 7.47 -1.35
C ASN A 145 -10.67 6.93 -0.65
N PRO A 146 -9.58 7.71 -0.58
CA PRO A 146 -8.33 7.28 0.02
C PRO A 146 -8.48 6.93 1.51
N ALA A 147 -8.59 5.64 1.81
CA ALA A 147 -8.67 5.10 3.16
C ALA A 147 -7.39 4.33 3.54
N ASP A 148 -7.15 4.16 4.84
CA ASP A 148 -5.99 3.42 5.38
C ASP A 148 -4.63 4.02 5.03
N VAL A 149 -4.60 5.35 4.89
CA VAL A 149 -3.39 6.14 4.65
C VAL A 149 -2.68 6.37 5.97
N HIS A 150 -1.58 5.64 6.20
CA HIS A 150 -0.82 5.70 7.44
C HIS A 150 0.69 5.75 7.18
N LEU A 151 1.48 6.07 8.22
CA LEU A 151 2.93 6.27 8.15
C LEU A 151 3.72 5.16 7.45
N ARG A 152 3.25 3.90 7.51
CA ARG A 152 3.91 2.74 6.85
C ARG A 152 3.58 2.58 5.36
N ASN A 153 2.58 3.30 4.85
CA ASN A 153 2.12 3.24 3.47
C ASN A 153 2.57 4.46 2.64
N ILE A 154 3.38 5.34 3.26
CA ILE A 154 3.94 6.52 2.61
C ILE A 154 5.45 6.37 2.64
N ILE A 155 6.06 6.21 1.47
CA ILE A 155 7.49 6.06 1.28
C ILE A 155 8.06 7.39 0.80
N MET A 156 9.13 7.86 1.46
CA MET A 156 9.96 8.96 1.00
C MET A 156 11.16 8.38 0.26
N THR A 157 11.25 8.69 -1.03
CA THR A 157 12.36 8.26 -1.89
C THR A 157 13.65 9.02 -1.58
N PRO A 158 14.83 8.52 -1.98
CA PRO A 158 16.09 9.25 -1.84
C PRO A 158 16.09 10.64 -2.49
N SER A 159 15.29 10.82 -3.55
CA SER A 159 15.09 12.10 -4.24
C SER A 159 14.21 13.11 -3.47
N GLY A 160 13.65 12.71 -2.33
CA GLY A 160 12.76 13.53 -1.52
C GLY A 160 11.30 13.57 -2.01
N LYS A 161 10.95 12.82 -3.06
CA LYS A 161 9.56 12.61 -3.50
C LYS A 161 8.86 11.57 -2.63
N ILE A 162 7.54 11.70 -2.48
CA ILE A 162 6.71 10.68 -1.82
C ILE A 162 6.07 9.70 -2.81
N LYS A 163 5.86 8.46 -2.35
CA LYS A 163 5.03 7.44 -3.02
C LYS A 163 4.09 6.79 -2.00
N LEU A 164 2.82 6.64 -2.37
CA LEU A 164 1.84 5.90 -1.59
C LEU A 164 1.71 4.48 -2.12
N ILE A 165 1.65 3.52 -1.19
CA ILE A 165 1.48 2.10 -1.49
C ILE A 165 0.27 1.52 -0.74
N ASP A 166 -0.09 0.28 -1.05
CA ASP A 166 -1.20 -0.46 -0.40
C ASP A 166 -2.56 0.27 -0.52
N VAL A 167 -2.96 0.54 -1.75
CA VAL A 167 -4.14 1.35 -2.10
C VAL A 167 -5.44 0.54 -2.13
N ALA A 168 -5.42 -0.73 -1.71
CA ALA A 168 -6.56 -1.66 -1.82
C ALA A 168 -7.86 -1.14 -1.16
N ARG A 169 -7.75 -0.23 -0.18
CA ARG A 169 -8.91 0.33 0.51
C ARG A 169 -9.48 1.61 -0.11
N PHE A 170 -8.92 2.08 -1.23
CA PHE A 170 -9.35 3.33 -1.85
C PHE A 170 -10.73 3.26 -2.53
N TYR A 171 -11.28 2.06 -2.71
CA TYR A 171 -12.67 1.87 -3.18
C TYR A 171 -13.72 1.88 -2.06
N GLN A 172 -13.32 1.99 -0.78
CA GLN A 172 -14.29 1.91 0.32
C GLN A 172 -15.20 3.13 0.34
N ALA A 173 -16.50 2.93 0.55
CA ALA A 173 -17.49 4.02 0.57
C ALA A 173 -17.42 4.93 1.81
N THR A 174 -16.66 4.54 2.84
CA THR A 174 -16.60 5.26 4.11
C THR A 174 -15.35 6.11 4.21
N GLU A 175 -15.51 7.41 4.38
CA GLU A 175 -14.40 8.33 4.64
C GLU A 175 -13.57 7.85 5.84
N CYS A 176 -12.24 7.96 5.70
CA CYS A 176 -11.31 7.57 6.73
C CYS A 176 -10.63 8.82 7.32
N PRO A 177 -10.79 9.12 8.63
CA PRO A 177 -10.20 10.32 9.24
C PRO A 177 -8.69 10.20 9.45
N GLN A 178 -8.10 9.01 9.22
CA GLN A 178 -6.74 8.66 9.61
C GLN A 178 -5.67 9.62 9.12
N TRP A 179 -5.72 10.01 7.85
CA TRP A 179 -4.76 10.98 7.31
C TRP A 179 -4.96 12.38 7.91
N GLY A 180 -6.21 12.81 8.10
CA GLY A 180 -6.53 14.09 8.73
C GLY A 180 -6.00 14.18 10.16
N ASP A 181 -6.18 13.12 10.95
CA ASP A 181 -5.65 13.02 12.31
C ASP A 181 -4.12 13.02 12.33
N LEU A 182 -3.48 12.31 11.40
CA LEU A 182 -2.01 12.29 11.27
C LEU A 182 -1.46 13.67 10.91
N LYS A 183 -2.10 14.36 9.95
CA LYS A 183 -1.78 15.74 9.56
C LYS A 183 -1.97 16.69 10.74
N ALA A 184 -3.06 16.57 11.49
CA ALA A 184 -3.29 17.41 12.68
C ALA A 184 -2.22 17.17 13.76
N ALA A 185 -1.84 15.92 14.01
CA ALA A 185 -0.76 15.58 14.93
C ALA A 185 0.59 16.15 14.48
N TYR A 186 0.86 16.15 13.17
CA TYR A 186 2.04 16.78 12.60
C TYR A 186 2.14 18.27 12.99
N TYR A 187 1.10 19.05 12.69
CA TYR A 187 1.10 20.50 12.93
C TYR A 187 1.01 20.88 14.40
N ARG A 188 0.32 20.10 15.23
CA ARG A 188 0.15 20.39 16.66
C ARG A 188 1.40 20.04 17.47
N VAL A 189 2.02 18.90 17.14
CA VAL A 189 3.04 18.26 17.98
C VAL A 189 4.37 18.18 17.26
N TYR A 190 4.42 17.56 16.07
CA TYR A 190 5.69 17.27 15.40
C TYR A 190 6.47 18.51 14.99
N THR A 191 5.80 19.59 14.56
CA THR A 191 6.47 20.85 14.13
C THR A 191 7.12 21.62 15.27
N LYS A 192 6.78 21.33 16.54
CA LYS A 192 7.29 22.09 17.69
C LYS A 192 8.81 21.87 17.86
N PRO A 193 9.60 22.92 18.19
CA PRO A 193 11.05 22.80 18.37
C PRO A 193 11.44 21.77 19.43
N ILE A 194 10.69 21.73 20.53
CA ILE A 194 10.92 20.84 21.67
C ILE A 194 10.55 19.37 21.42
N PHE A 195 9.83 19.07 20.32
CA PHE A 195 9.36 17.72 20.07
C PHE A 195 10.49 16.86 19.45
N PRO A 196 10.81 15.68 20.01
CA PRO A 196 11.86 14.83 19.50
C PRO A 196 11.52 14.32 18.10
N LYS A 197 12.45 14.47 17.15
CA LYS A 197 12.25 13.99 15.76
C LYS A 197 12.52 12.50 15.62
N LYS A 198 13.23 11.91 16.58
CA LYS A 198 13.47 10.48 16.72
C LYS A 198 12.57 9.91 17.82
N LEU A 199 11.71 8.98 17.47
CA LEU A 199 10.79 8.31 18.40
C LEU A 199 11.05 6.80 18.42
N PRO A 200 11.02 6.14 19.60
CA PRO A 200 11.15 4.69 19.65
C PRO A 200 10.06 3.98 18.85
N ALA A 201 10.42 2.94 18.11
CA ALA A 201 9.47 2.15 17.31
C ALA A 201 8.35 1.53 18.18
N SER A 202 8.68 1.11 19.40
CA SER A 202 7.72 0.58 20.38
C SER A 202 6.65 1.60 20.75
N PHE A 203 7.04 2.86 20.95
CA PHE A 203 6.13 3.96 21.26
C PHE A 203 5.19 4.25 20.09
N LEU A 204 5.71 4.34 18.87
CA LEU A 204 4.87 4.55 17.68
C LEU A 204 3.91 3.38 17.43
N ASN A 205 4.35 2.14 17.65
CA ASN A 205 3.49 0.95 17.54
C ASN A 205 2.38 0.95 18.59
N LEU A 206 2.67 1.41 19.81
CA LEU A 206 1.67 1.57 20.87
C LEU A 206 0.57 2.55 20.44
N ILE A 207 0.96 3.73 19.94
CA ILE A 207 0.02 4.74 19.43
C ILE A 207 -0.80 4.17 18.27
N ALA A 208 -0.16 3.52 17.29
CA ALA A 208 -0.84 2.94 16.14
C ALA A 208 -1.87 1.88 16.56
N ASN A 209 -1.54 1.05 17.56
CA ASN A 209 -2.46 0.04 18.09
C ASN A 209 -3.67 0.66 18.78
N PHE A 210 -3.47 1.66 19.65
CA PHE A 210 -4.57 2.36 20.32
C PHE A 210 -5.47 3.08 19.32
N TYR A 211 -4.86 3.79 18.35
CA TYR A 211 -5.59 4.50 17.31
C TYR A 211 -6.43 3.55 16.46
N LYS A 212 -5.89 2.38 16.11
CA LYS A 212 -6.64 1.35 15.37
C LYS A 212 -7.83 0.81 16.18
N VAL A 213 -7.67 0.58 17.48
CA VAL A 213 -8.78 0.16 18.36
C VAL A 213 -9.85 1.24 18.44
N PHE A 214 -9.45 2.51 18.55
CA PHE A 214 -10.36 3.65 18.53
C PHE A 214 -11.16 3.72 17.22
N LEU A 215 -10.49 3.68 16.06
CA LEU A 215 -11.15 3.68 14.76
C LEU A 215 -12.13 2.51 14.59
N TYR A 216 -11.75 1.30 15.00
CA TYR A 216 -12.63 0.14 14.93
C TYR A 216 -13.91 0.29 15.77
N LYS A 217 -13.82 0.94 16.94
CA LYS A 217 -14.98 1.24 17.79
C LYS A 217 -15.89 2.29 17.15
N VAL A 218 -15.30 3.35 16.57
CA VAL A 218 -16.04 4.41 15.88
C VAL A 218 -16.78 3.84 14.66
N ASP A 219 -16.09 3.07 13.82
CA ASP A 219 -16.67 2.45 12.62
C ASP A 219 -17.82 1.48 12.96
N ARG A 220 -17.66 0.62 13.98
CA ARG A 220 -18.76 -0.24 14.45
C ARG A 220 -19.99 0.56 14.91
N LYS A 221 -19.79 1.67 15.62
CA LYS A 221 -20.89 2.51 16.10
C LYS A 221 -21.65 3.16 14.94
N HIS A 222 -20.93 3.65 13.92
CA HIS A 222 -21.55 4.21 12.71
C HIS A 222 -22.25 3.15 11.85
N SER A 223 -21.66 1.95 11.72
CA SER A 223 -22.28 0.83 11.00
C SER A 223 -23.58 0.36 11.66
N LEU A 224 -23.61 0.23 12.99
CA LEU A 224 -24.83 -0.11 13.75
C LEU A 224 -25.90 0.99 13.67
N ALA A 225 -25.50 2.26 13.74
CA ALA A 225 -26.44 3.39 13.59
C ALA A 225 -27.07 3.43 12.18
N ARG A 226 -26.30 3.13 11.13
CA ARG A 226 -26.80 3.04 9.74
C ARG A 226 -27.67 1.80 9.51
N PHE A 227 -27.37 0.68 10.16
CA PHE A 227 -28.20 -0.53 10.10
C PHE A 227 -29.57 -0.30 10.75
N ASN A 228 -29.61 0.33 11.92
CA ASN A 228 -30.87 0.72 12.56
C ASN A 228 -31.67 1.69 11.69
N PHE A 229 -31.03 2.68 11.05
CA PHE A 229 -31.73 3.62 10.17
C PHE A 229 -32.32 2.95 8.89
N LYS A 230 -31.74 1.83 8.42
CA LYS A 230 -32.28 1.04 7.30
C LYS A 230 -33.43 0.12 7.68
N LEU A 231 -33.61 -0.24 8.96
CA LEU A 231 -34.77 -1.01 9.43
C LEU A 231 -36.02 -0.17 9.68
N PHE A 232 -35.89 1.17 9.69
CA PHE A 232 -36.98 2.12 9.89
C PHE A 232 -37.34 2.91 8.62
N ARG A 233 -37.06 2.38 7.44
CA ARG A 233 -37.48 2.92 6.14
C ARG A 233 -38.08 1.84 5.26
#